data_AF-A0A942FUS0-F1
#
_entry.id   AF-A0A942FUS0-F1
#
_cell.length_a   1.000
_cell.length_b   1.000
_cell.length_c   1.000
_cell.angle_alpha   90.00
_cell.angle_beta   90.00
_cell.angle_gamma   90.00
#
_symmetry.space_group_name_H-M   'P 1'
#
loop_
_entity.id
_entity.type
_entity.pdbx_description
1 polymer ?
#
loop_
_entity_poly.entity_id
_entity_poly.type
_entity_poly.pdbx_seq_one_letter_code
_entity_poly.pdbx_strand_id
1 'polypeptide(L)'
;MCGYLIWDAVPDHWHPAKSRIVVVSELGFRINFTVDPGAPGRWREAPWHNEIKALAVLGFQENRQVLVTVGNKVTALLPDREVELGVVGDNEVIVTGRRPDGTWGAAKVHKDDPRIADGGTTVPLG
;
A
#
# COMPACT_ATOMS: atom_id res chain seq x y z
N MET A 1 -4.86 13.18 3.93
CA MET A 1 -6.17 13.66 3.46
C MET A 1 -7.02 12.46 3.06
N CYS A 2 -8.31 12.41 3.41
CA CYS A 2 -9.18 11.28 3.05
C CYS A 2 -9.49 11.30 1.54
N GLY A 3 -9.12 10.25 0.80
CA GLY A 3 -9.27 10.15 -0.65
C GLY A 3 -10.73 10.16 -1.13
N TYR A 4 -11.67 9.76 -0.26
CA TYR A 4 -13.11 9.90 -0.53
C TYR A 4 -13.54 11.34 -0.79
N LEU A 5 -12.84 12.32 -0.21
CA LEU A 5 -13.14 13.75 -0.39
C LEU A 5 -12.49 14.37 -1.64
N ILE A 6 -11.70 13.60 -2.39
CA ILE A 6 -10.87 14.11 -3.52
C ILE A 6 -11.20 13.43 -4.85
N TRP A 7 -11.62 12.16 -4.84
CA TRP A 7 -11.99 11.46 -6.08
C TRP A 7 -13.43 11.84 -6.47
N ASP A 8 -13.58 12.59 -7.57
CA ASP A 8 -14.83 13.22 -8.04
C ASP A 8 -16.04 12.27 -8.27
N ALA A 9 -15.83 10.94 -8.21
CA ALA A 9 -16.92 9.96 -8.26
C ALA A 9 -16.51 8.64 -7.61
N VAL A 10 -16.21 8.64 -6.30
CA VAL A 10 -16.04 7.38 -5.57
C VAL A 10 -17.38 6.65 -5.52
N PRO A 11 -17.46 5.39 -6.02
CA PRO A 11 -18.68 4.61 -5.95
C PRO A 11 -19.21 4.50 -4.51
N ASP A 12 -20.52 4.42 -4.34
CA ASP A 12 -21.16 4.41 -3.02
C ASP A 12 -20.68 3.25 -2.12
N HIS A 13 -20.27 2.10 -2.69
CA HIS A 13 -19.73 0.97 -1.93
C HIS A 13 -18.38 1.25 -1.24
N TRP A 14 -17.67 2.31 -1.64
CA TRP A 14 -16.45 2.76 -1.00
C TRP A 14 -16.67 3.68 0.20
N HIS A 15 -17.89 4.16 0.41
CA HIS A 15 -18.22 5.00 1.55
C HIS A 15 -17.71 4.34 2.84
N PRO A 16 -16.91 5.01 3.70
CA PRO A 16 -16.23 4.37 4.83
C PRO A 16 -17.15 3.58 5.78
N ALA A 17 -18.39 4.02 5.96
CA ALA A 17 -19.38 3.29 6.77
C ALA A 17 -19.79 1.92 6.16
N LYS A 18 -19.67 1.75 4.84
CA LYS A 18 -19.99 0.52 4.08
C LYS A 18 -18.75 -0.34 3.84
N SER A 19 -17.69 0.29 3.34
CA SER A 19 -16.43 -0.37 3.00
C SER A 19 -15.61 -0.74 4.23
N ARG A 20 -15.73 0.02 5.33
CA ARG A 20 -14.79 -0.03 6.46
C ARG A 20 -13.34 0.26 6.05
N ILE A 21 -13.15 0.97 4.93
CA ILE A 21 -11.85 1.30 4.35
C ILE A 21 -11.77 2.82 4.13
N VAL A 22 -10.66 3.41 4.54
CA VAL A 22 -10.32 4.82 4.32
C VAL A 22 -9.12 4.89 3.41
N VAL A 23 -9.24 5.59 2.29
CA VAL A 23 -8.13 5.83 1.37
C VAL A 23 -7.39 7.10 1.81
N VAL A 24 -6.06 7.05 1.84
CA VAL A 24 -5.20 8.20 2.18
C VAL A 24 -4.10 8.29 1.14
N SER A 25 -4.00 9.46 0.49
CA SER A 25 -2.81 9.79 -0.30
C SER A 25 -1.75 10.40 0.61
N GLU A 26 -0.57 9.79 0.64
CA GLU A 26 0.57 10.17 1.46
C GLU A 26 1.71 10.62 0.54
N LEU A 27 2.26 11.81 0.81
CA LEU A 27 3.49 12.33 0.18
C LEU A 27 3.46 12.40 -1.36
N GLY A 28 2.30 12.25 -2.01
CA GLY A 28 2.12 12.32 -3.47
C GLY A 28 2.55 11.07 -4.24
N PHE A 29 3.27 10.14 -3.61
CA PHE A 29 3.75 8.90 -4.23
C PHE A 29 3.21 7.63 -3.56
N ARG A 30 2.41 7.73 -2.50
CA ARG A 30 1.87 6.57 -1.78
C ARG A 30 0.36 6.70 -1.60
N ILE A 31 -0.35 5.62 -1.89
CA ILE A 31 -1.77 5.46 -1.61
C ILE A 31 -1.89 4.38 -0.55
N ASN A 32 -2.42 4.73 0.61
CA ASN A 32 -2.66 3.81 1.72
C ASN A 32 -4.16 3.58 1.91
N PHE A 33 -4.56 2.31 1.98
CA PHE A 33 -5.92 1.89 2.28
C PHE A 33 -5.97 1.40 3.73
N THR A 34 -6.44 2.26 4.63
CA THR A 34 -6.59 1.92 6.05
C THR A 34 -7.92 1.22 6.28
N VAL A 35 -7.86 -0.04 6.68
CA VAL A 35 -9.00 -0.91 6.95
C VAL A 35 -9.30 -0.95 8.44
N ASP A 36 -10.58 -0.90 8.79
CA ASP A 36 -11.06 -1.09 10.16
C ASP A 36 -10.58 -2.46 10.71
N PRO A 37 -9.89 -2.50 11.86
CA PRO A 37 -9.41 -3.75 12.44
C PRO A 37 -10.54 -4.69 12.89
N GLY A 38 -11.77 -4.20 13.05
CA GLY A 38 -12.96 -5.02 13.29
C GLY A 38 -13.46 -5.80 12.06
N ALA A 39 -12.96 -5.47 10.87
CA ALA A 39 -13.28 -6.16 9.61
C ALA A 39 -12.00 -6.35 8.74
N PRO A 40 -10.98 -7.07 9.22
CA PRO A 40 -9.66 -7.12 8.60
C PRO A 40 -9.62 -7.80 7.22
N GLY A 41 -10.62 -8.65 6.92
CA GLY A 41 -10.76 -9.33 5.63
C GLY A 41 -11.52 -8.52 4.57
N ARG A 42 -12.14 -7.40 4.96
CA ARG A 42 -13.10 -6.66 4.12
C ARG A 42 -12.52 -6.19 2.79
N TRP A 43 -11.26 -5.74 2.80
CA TRP A 43 -10.56 -5.30 1.60
C TRP A 43 -10.23 -6.41 0.60
N ARG A 44 -10.26 -7.69 1.03
CA ARG A 44 -10.07 -8.86 0.17
C ARG A 44 -11.35 -9.31 -0.52
N GLU A 45 -12.50 -8.79 -0.09
CA GLU A 45 -13.79 -9.06 -0.72
C GLU A 45 -13.94 -8.26 -2.03
N ALA A 46 -14.68 -8.81 -2.97
CA ALA A 46 -15.14 -8.05 -4.13
C ALA A 46 -16.21 -7.03 -3.70
N PRO A 47 -16.20 -5.80 -4.25
CA PRO A 47 -15.36 -5.35 -5.36
C PRO A 47 -14.00 -4.72 -4.94
N TRP A 48 -13.79 -4.45 -3.64
CA TRP A 48 -12.66 -3.67 -3.16
C TRP A 48 -11.30 -4.25 -3.53
N HIS A 49 -11.11 -5.57 -3.39
CA HIS A 49 -9.82 -6.20 -3.71
C HIS A 49 -9.39 -5.95 -5.15
N ASN A 50 -10.31 -6.18 -6.09
CA ASN A 50 -10.05 -6.02 -7.53
C ASN A 50 -9.73 -4.56 -7.87
N GLU A 51 -10.45 -3.63 -7.26
CA GLU A 51 -10.25 -2.19 -7.49
C GLU A 51 -8.91 -1.70 -6.90
N ILE A 52 -8.55 -2.14 -5.69
CA ILE A 52 -7.25 -1.81 -5.09
C ILE A 52 -6.12 -2.43 -5.92
N LYS A 53 -6.29 -3.67 -6.39
CA LYS A 53 -5.30 -4.33 -7.25
C LYS A 53 -5.12 -3.60 -8.60
N ALA A 54 -6.21 -3.13 -9.21
CA ALA A 54 -6.15 -2.31 -10.42
C ALA A 54 -5.38 -1.00 -10.17
N LEU A 55 -5.63 -0.35 -9.04
CA LEU A 55 -4.89 0.84 -8.61
C LEU A 55 -3.41 0.53 -8.33
N ALA A 56 -3.07 -0.64 -7.80
CA ALA A 56 -1.68 -1.07 -7.64
C ALA A 56 -0.98 -1.22 -8.99
N VAL A 57 -1.62 -1.85 -9.97
CA VAL A 57 -1.06 -2.00 -11.32
C VAL A 57 -0.77 -0.62 -11.95
N LEU A 58 -1.73 0.29 -11.90
CA LEU A 58 -1.58 1.65 -12.45
C LEU A 58 -0.56 2.48 -11.63
N GLY A 59 -0.66 2.44 -10.31
CA GLY A 59 0.20 3.20 -9.41
C GLY A 59 1.68 2.87 -9.61
N PHE A 60 2.03 1.59 -9.73
CA PHE A 60 3.42 1.19 -9.96
C PHE A 60 3.96 1.60 -11.34
N GLN A 61 3.10 1.76 -12.36
CA GLN A 61 3.51 2.36 -13.64
C GLN A 61 3.87 3.85 -13.48
N GLU A 62 3.25 4.53 -12.51
CA GLU A 62 3.50 5.93 -12.15
C GLU A 62 4.53 6.11 -11.02
N ASN A 63 5.27 5.06 -10.66
CA ASN A 63 6.19 5.03 -9.50
C ASN A 63 5.50 5.35 -8.15
N ARG A 64 4.22 4.97 -8.01
CA ARG A 64 3.46 5.09 -6.77
C ARG A 64 3.36 3.76 -6.03
N GLN A 65 3.37 3.84 -4.71
CA GLN A 65 3.18 2.71 -3.81
C GLN A 65 1.70 2.56 -3.47
N VAL A 66 1.21 1.32 -3.44
CA VAL A 66 -0.11 0.98 -2.93
C VAL A 66 0.02 0.05 -1.73
N LEU A 67 -0.47 0.52 -0.59
CA LEU A 67 -0.41 -0.18 0.69
C LEU A 67 -1.82 -0.39 1.24
N VAL A 68 -2.01 -1.48 1.96
CA VAL A 68 -3.20 -1.74 2.77
C VAL A 68 -2.74 -1.87 4.22
N THR A 69 -3.33 -1.06 5.10
CA THR A 69 -3.03 -1.07 6.53
C THR A 69 -4.24 -1.58 7.30
N VAL A 70 -4.06 -2.64 8.08
CA VAL A 70 -5.10 -3.22 8.94
C VAL A 70 -4.63 -3.16 10.40
N GLY A 71 -5.20 -2.24 11.18
CA GLY A 71 -4.64 -1.90 12.49
C GLY A 71 -3.20 -1.39 12.33
N ASN A 72 -2.23 -2.16 12.84
CA ASN A 72 -0.79 -1.82 12.73
C ASN A 72 -0.06 -2.67 11.68
N LYS A 73 -0.75 -3.60 11.01
CA LYS A 73 -0.14 -4.47 10.00
C LYS A 73 -0.27 -3.84 8.63
N VAL A 74 0.83 -3.82 7.87
CA VAL A 74 0.87 -3.28 6.52
C VAL A 74 1.13 -4.41 5.53
N THR A 75 0.37 -4.39 4.44
CA THR A 75 0.53 -5.24 3.27
C THR A 75 0.79 -4.34 2.07
N ALA A 76 1.89 -4.57 1.36
CA ALA A 76 2.14 -3.92 0.08
C ALA A 76 1.44 -4.69 -1.05
N LEU A 77 0.63 -3.99 -1.83
CA LEU A 77 0.00 -4.56 -3.01
C LEU A 77 0.85 -4.21 -4.22
N LEU A 78 1.59 -5.19 -4.71
CA LEU A 78 2.39 -5.09 -5.93
C LEU A 78 1.54 -5.47 -7.15
N PRO A 79 1.95 -5.15 -8.39
CA PRO A 79 1.22 -5.54 -9.58
C PRO A 79 1.05 -7.07 -9.72
N ASP A 80 2.07 -7.83 -9.36
CA ASP A 80 2.11 -9.29 -9.47
C ASP A 80 1.57 -9.99 -8.21
N ARG A 81 1.92 -9.50 -7.01
CA ARG A 81 1.57 -10.18 -5.75
C ARG A 81 1.26 -9.24 -4.60
N GLU A 82 0.91 -9.81 -3.46
CA GLU A 82 0.79 -9.12 -2.17
C GLU A 82 1.99 -9.49 -1.31
N VAL A 83 2.59 -8.52 -0.63
CA VAL A 83 3.70 -8.74 0.30
C VAL A 83 3.29 -8.25 1.67
N GLU A 84 3.14 -9.18 2.61
CA GLU A 84 2.85 -8.85 4.01
C GLU A 84 4.13 -8.35 4.69
N LEU A 85 4.16 -7.06 5.05
CA LEU A 85 5.30 -6.42 5.72
C LEU A 85 5.21 -6.53 7.24
N GLY A 86 4.03 -6.91 7.75
CA GLY A 86 3.77 -7.01 9.18
C GLY A 86 3.63 -5.64 9.83
N VAL A 87 4.01 -5.54 11.10
CA VAL A 87 3.94 -4.25 11.83
C VAL A 87 5.08 -3.36 11.37
N VAL A 88 4.76 -2.15 10.91
CA VAL A 88 5.74 -1.11 10.54
C VAL A 88 5.78 -0.07 11.65
N GLY A 89 6.89 0.00 12.37
CA GLY A 89 7.09 0.95 13.48
C GLY A 89 7.44 2.36 13.00
N ASP A 90 7.40 3.33 13.91
CA ASP A 90 7.69 4.75 13.60
C ASP A 90 9.11 5.01 13.08
N ASN A 91 10.03 4.09 13.35
CA ASN A 91 11.41 4.13 12.86
C ASN A 91 11.64 3.24 11.63
N GLU A 92 10.58 2.67 11.06
CA GLU A 92 10.66 1.83 9.86
C GLU A 92 10.01 2.54 8.67
N VAL A 93 10.60 2.33 7.49
CA VAL A 93 10.09 2.83 6.22
C VAL A 93 9.90 1.67 5.26
N ILE A 94 8.92 1.82 4.37
CA ILE A 94 8.61 0.82 3.35
C ILE A 94 9.27 1.22 2.04
N VAL A 95 10.10 0.33 1.53
CA VAL A 95 10.79 0.45 0.24
C VAL A 95 10.15 -0.51 -0.73
N THR A 96 9.86 -0.03 -1.94
CA THR A 96 9.41 -0.85 -3.06
C THR A 96 10.36 -0.66 -4.23
N GLY A 97 10.62 -1.72 -4.98
CA GLY A 97 11.52 -1.63 -6.12
C GLY A 97 11.43 -2.85 -7.02
N ARG A 98 12.16 -2.80 -8.14
CA ARG A 98 12.35 -3.98 -8.99
C ARG A 98 13.44 -4.86 -8.40
N ARG A 99 13.17 -6.15 -8.42
CA ARG A 99 14.13 -7.19 -8.10
C ARG A 99 14.98 -7.54 -9.32
N PRO A 100 16.11 -8.25 -9.14
CA PRO A 100 16.95 -8.72 -10.24
C PRO A 100 16.21 -9.63 -11.23
N ASP A 101 15.17 -10.34 -10.78
CA ASP A 101 14.31 -11.20 -11.61
C ASP A 101 13.27 -10.41 -12.43
N GLY A 102 13.26 -9.07 -12.31
CA GLY A 102 12.33 -8.19 -12.99
C GLY A 102 10.97 -8.03 -12.31
N THR A 103 10.68 -8.80 -11.24
CA THR A 103 9.45 -8.68 -10.46
C THR A 103 9.51 -7.48 -9.52
N TRP A 104 8.35 -7.00 -9.07
CA TRP A 104 8.32 -6.01 -8.00
C TRP A 104 8.55 -6.70 -6.66
N GLY A 105 9.11 -5.98 -5.71
CA GLY A 105 9.24 -6.42 -4.33
C GLY A 105 9.02 -5.27 -3.37
N ALA A 106 8.76 -5.63 -2.11
CA ALA A 106 8.63 -4.68 -1.02
C ALA A 106 9.38 -5.19 0.20
N ALA A 107 9.96 -4.26 0.96
CA ALA A 107 10.55 -4.55 2.25
C ALA A 107 10.32 -3.36 3.19
N LYS A 108 10.23 -3.67 4.48
CA LYS A 108 10.38 -2.65 5.51
C LYS A 108 11.84 -2.63 5.97
N VAL A 109 12.37 -1.46 6.22
CA VAL A 109 13.74 -1.26 6.72
C VAL A 109 13.75 -0.13 7.73
N HIS A 110 14.78 -0.08 8.57
CA HIS A 110 14.93 1.03 9.50
C HIS A 110 15.20 2.33 8.74
N LYS A 111 14.66 3.45 9.21
CA LYS A 111 14.84 4.78 8.59
C LYS A 111 16.31 5.21 8.50
N ASP A 112 17.12 4.77 9.48
CA ASP A 112 18.55 5.06 9.56
C ASP A 112 19.42 4.00 8.84
N ASP A 113 18.79 3.06 8.11
CA ASP A 113 19.53 2.08 7.33
C ASP A 113 20.29 2.79 6.20
N PRO A 114 21.62 2.62 6.08
CA PRO A 114 22.42 3.33 5.09
C PRO A 114 21.95 3.06 3.65
N ARG A 115 21.28 1.94 3.39
CA ARG A 115 20.74 1.59 2.07
C ARG A 115 19.57 2.46 1.64
N ILE A 116 18.94 3.18 2.58
CA ILE A 116 17.91 4.19 2.27
C ILE A 116 18.53 5.39 1.55
N ALA A 117 19.77 5.77 1.89
CA ALA A 117 20.46 6.87 1.23
C ALA A 117 20.65 6.62 -0.28
N ASP A 118 20.76 5.35 -0.68
CA ASP A 118 20.87 4.93 -2.08
C ASP A 118 19.50 4.71 -2.76
N GLY A 119 18.44 5.31 -2.21
CA GLY A 119 17.07 5.15 -2.69
C GLY A 119 16.49 3.75 -2.47
N GLY A 120 17.11 2.93 -1.61
CA GLY A 120 16.67 1.57 -1.34
C GLY A 120 17.05 0.54 -2.41
N THR A 121 17.92 0.92 -3.37
CA THR A 121 18.32 0.07 -4.51
C THR A 121 18.99 -1.24 -4.10
N THR A 122 19.63 -1.28 -2.92
CA THR A 122 20.35 -2.44 -2.38
C THR A 122 19.59 -3.16 -1.27
N VAL A 123 18.34 -2.76 -1.00
CA VAL A 123 17.49 -3.43 0.00
C VAL A 123 17.01 -4.77 -0.57
N PRO A 124 17.21 -5.89 0.15
CA PRO A 124 16.64 -7.17 -0.26
C PRO A 124 15.12 -7.11 -0.15
N LEU A 125 14.44 -7.15 -1.29
CA LEU A 125 12.99 -7.05 -1.37
C LEU A 125 12.33 -8.44 -1.24
N GLY A 126 11.32 -8.56 -0.38
CA GLY A 126 10.47 -9.75 -0.18
C GLY A 126 9.39 -9.91 -1.24
#